data_AF-A0A1V2QKS2-F1
#
_entry.id   AF-A0A1V2QKS2-F1
#
_cell.length_a   1.000
_cell.length_b   1.000
_cell.length_c   1.000
_cell.angle_alpha   90.00
_cell.angle_beta   90.00
_cell.angle_gamma   90.00
#
_symmetry.space_group_name_H-M   'P 1'
#
loop_
_entity.id
_entity.type
_entity.pdbx_description
1 polymer ?
#
loop_
_entity_poly.entity_id
_entity_poly.type
_entity_poly.pdbx_seq_one_letter_code
_entity_poly.pdbx_strand_id
1 'polypeptide(L)'
;MVRFPVTACQSCPVRPQCTRSARSGRQLMLRTRDIPEAVEHARTEQATDEWKQRYATRSGVEGTIHQTAAVTGIRRSRYIGLPKTRLAHVFTATALNLIRLDAWWSGKSTDQRSTSHLARLDLAA
;
A
#
# COMPACT_ATOMS: atom_id res chain seq x y z
N MET A 1 -22.17 -13.69 -9.72
CA MET A 1 -22.86 -12.41 -9.42
C MET A 1 -24.21 -12.74 -8.79
N VAL A 2 -24.48 -12.24 -7.59
CA VAL A 2 -25.76 -12.42 -6.91
C VAL A 2 -26.63 -11.20 -7.19
N ARG A 3 -27.85 -11.41 -7.67
CA ARG A 3 -28.82 -10.34 -7.94
C ARG A 3 -29.99 -10.49 -6.97
N PHE A 4 -30.22 -9.47 -6.17
CA PHE A 4 -31.36 -9.44 -5.27
C PHE A 4 -32.64 -9.07 -6.05
N PRO A 5 -33.78 -9.72 -5.75
CA PRO A 5 -35.06 -9.36 -6.36
C PRO A 5 -35.41 -7.89 -6.11
N VAL A 6 -35.92 -7.22 -7.13
CA VAL A 6 -36.30 -5.80 -7.05
C VAL A 6 -37.37 -5.58 -5.98
N THR A 7 -38.37 -6.45 -5.92
CA THR A 7 -39.49 -6.38 -4.97
C THR A 7 -39.00 -6.47 -3.52
N ALA A 8 -38.08 -7.39 -3.23
CA ALA A 8 -37.45 -7.53 -1.92
C ALA A 8 -36.54 -6.35 -1.56
N CYS A 9 -35.82 -5.78 -2.53
CA CYS A 9 -35.01 -4.58 -2.29
C CYS A 9 -35.85 -3.33 -2.09
N GLN A 10 -37.00 -3.19 -2.77
CA GLN A 10 -37.86 -2.01 -2.67
C GLN A 10 -38.53 -1.89 -1.30
N SER A 11 -38.96 -3.00 -0.71
CA SER A 11 -39.53 -3.03 0.64
C SER A 11 -38.50 -2.98 1.76
N CYS A 12 -37.20 -2.99 1.44
CA CYS A 12 -36.13 -3.03 2.42
C CYS A 12 -35.93 -1.67 3.11
N PRO A 13 -36.07 -1.56 4.45
CA PRO A 13 -35.96 -0.28 5.17
C PRO A 13 -34.55 0.33 5.10
N VAL A 14 -33.52 -0.50 4.92
CA VAL A 14 -32.12 -0.05 4.79
C VAL A 14 -31.68 0.19 3.35
N ARG A 15 -32.59 0.12 2.37
CA ARG A 15 -32.30 0.37 0.95
C ARG A 15 -31.55 1.69 0.71
N PRO A 16 -31.89 2.84 1.37
CA PRO A 16 -31.17 4.09 1.18
C PRO A 16 -29.66 4.01 1.49
N GLN A 17 -29.25 3.11 2.38
CA GLN A 17 -27.84 2.88 2.73
C GLN A 17 -27.18 1.77 1.89
N CYS A 18 -27.98 0.91 1.24
CA CYS A 18 -27.51 -0.29 0.55
C CYS A 18 -27.23 -0.09 -0.96
N THR A 19 -28.12 0.59 -1.68
CA THR A 19 -28.00 0.78 -3.14
C THR A 19 -28.72 2.04 -3.61
N ARG A 20 -28.09 2.78 -4.54
CA ARG A 20 -28.69 3.96 -5.19
C ARG A 20 -29.52 3.61 -6.44
N SER A 21 -29.59 2.35 -6.83
CA SER A 21 -30.33 1.95 -8.03
C SER A 21 -31.84 2.05 -7.82
N ALA A 22 -32.50 2.81 -8.70
CA ALA A 22 -33.96 2.96 -8.71
C ALA A 22 -34.67 1.78 -9.41
N ARG A 23 -34.03 1.22 -10.45
CA ARG A 23 -34.63 0.24 -11.39
C ARG A 23 -34.19 -1.21 -11.17
N SER A 24 -33.10 -1.43 -10.43
CA SER A 24 -32.57 -2.77 -10.15
C SER A 24 -32.36 -2.99 -8.66
N GLY A 25 -32.50 -4.24 -8.22
CA GLY A 25 -32.12 -4.67 -6.88
C GLY A 25 -30.60 -4.60 -6.68
N ARG A 26 -30.14 -4.77 -5.44
CA ARG A 26 -28.72 -4.83 -5.11
C ARG A 26 -28.06 -5.95 -5.92
N GLN A 27 -26.87 -5.68 -6.45
CA GLN A 27 -26.04 -6.68 -7.11
C GLN A 27 -24.73 -6.81 -6.34
N LEU A 28 -24.36 -8.04 -6.00
CA LEU A 28 -23.10 -8.35 -5.35
C LEU A 28 -22.24 -9.17 -6.30
N MET A 29 -21.04 -8.68 -6.55
CA MET A 29 -19.99 -9.47 -7.17
C MET A 29 -19.23 -10.17 -6.05
N LEU A 30 -19.59 -11.42 -5.79
CA LEU A 30 -18.80 -12.29 -4.93
C LEU A 30 -17.59 -12.77 -5.72
N ARG A 31 -16.40 -12.68 -5.12
CA ARG A 31 -15.20 -13.30 -5.68
C ARG A 31 -15.36 -14.82 -5.66
N THR A 32 -14.83 -15.50 -6.66
CA THR A 32 -14.74 -16.97 -6.66
C THR A 32 -13.96 -17.42 -5.43
N ARG A 33 -14.39 -18.52 -4.81
CA ARG A 33 -13.87 -19.04 -3.54
C ARG A 33 -12.35 -19.18 -3.49
N ASP A 34 -11.74 -19.56 -4.61
CA ASP A 34 -10.30 -19.77 -4.74
C ASP A 34 -9.49 -18.51 -4.43
N ILE A 35 -10.01 -17.32 -4.73
CA ILE A 35 -9.28 -16.06 -4.51
C ILE A 35 -9.18 -15.72 -3.01
N PRO A 36 -10.29 -15.68 -2.24
CA PRO A 36 -10.21 -15.53 -0.79
C PRO A 36 -9.36 -16.59 -0.12
N GLU A 37 -9.48 -17.86 -0.51
CA GLU A 37 -8.70 -18.95 0.10
C GLU A 37 -7.20 -18.80 -0.17
N ALA A 38 -6.80 -18.46 -1.40
CA ALA A 38 -5.40 -18.17 -1.71
C ALA A 38 -4.85 -16.96 -0.93
N VAL A 39 -5.66 -15.91 -0.75
CA VAL A 39 -5.26 -14.74 0.05
C VAL A 39 -5.10 -15.10 1.52
N GLU A 40 -6.02 -15.90 2.08
CA GLU A 40 -5.97 -16.29 3.48
C GLU A 40 -4.77 -17.20 3.75
N HIS A 41 -4.52 -18.18 2.87
CA HIS A 41 -3.33 -19.01 2.93
C HIS A 41 -2.04 -18.17 2.90
N ALA A 42 -1.95 -17.22 1.96
CA ALA A 42 -0.80 -16.33 1.87
C ALA A 42 -0.62 -15.45 3.12
N ARG A 43 -1.70 -15.05 3.81
CA ARG A 43 -1.63 -14.32 5.08
C ARG A 43 -1.13 -15.20 6.22
N THR A 44 -1.57 -16.45 6.28
CA THR A 44 -1.07 -17.41 7.26
C THR A 44 0.43 -17.65 7.07
N GLU A 45 0.88 -17.83 5.83
CA GLU A 45 2.31 -17.94 5.52
C GLU A 45 3.08 -16.68 5.93
N GLN A 46 2.54 -15.49 5.65
CA GLN A 46 3.14 -14.20 6.02
C GLN A 46 3.38 -14.01 7.51
N ALA A 47 2.61 -14.69 8.36
CA ALA A 47 2.78 -14.62 9.81
C ALA A 47 4.03 -15.37 10.29
N THR A 48 4.55 -16.31 9.50
CA THR A 48 5.72 -17.13 9.86
C THR A 48 7.03 -16.34 9.79
N ASP A 49 7.97 -16.66 10.67
CA ASP A 49 9.26 -15.96 10.71
C ASP A 49 10.14 -16.28 9.51
N GLU A 50 10.06 -17.51 8.97
CA GLU A 50 10.74 -17.88 7.73
C GLU A 50 10.27 -17.01 6.55
N TRP A 51 8.96 -16.77 6.43
CA TRP A 51 8.42 -15.87 5.41
C TRP A 51 8.92 -14.44 5.62
N LYS A 52 8.89 -13.92 6.86
CA LYS A 52 9.38 -12.56 7.17
C LYS A 52 10.86 -12.40 6.84
N GLN A 53 11.69 -13.40 7.15
CA GLN A 53 13.12 -13.39 6.83
C GLN A 53 13.35 -13.35 5.32
N ARG A 54 12.63 -14.16 4.54
CA ARG A 54 12.69 -14.12 3.08
C ARG A 54 12.19 -12.78 2.52
N TYR A 55 11.16 -12.19 3.13
CA TYR A 55 10.57 -10.93 2.68
C TYR A 55 11.37 -9.69 3.13
N ALA A 56 12.26 -9.80 4.11
CA ALA A 56 13.01 -8.68 4.68
C ALA A 56 13.80 -7.91 3.62
N THR A 57 14.43 -8.60 2.66
CA THR A 57 15.15 -7.97 1.54
C THR A 57 14.22 -7.09 0.71
N ARG A 58 13.02 -7.58 0.38
CA ARG A 58 12.03 -6.83 -0.39
C ARG A 58 11.50 -5.64 0.39
N SER A 59 11.20 -5.83 1.68
CA SER A 59 10.80 -4.73 2.56
C SER A 59 11.87 -3.63 2.62
N GLY A 60 13.15 -3.99 2.66
CA GLY A 60 14.26 -3.03 2.58
C GLY A 60 14.30 -2.24 1.27
N VAL A 61 14.01 -2.88 0.13
CA VAL A 61 13.89 -2.20 -1.17
C VAL A 61 12.72 -1.23 -1.19
N GLU A 62 11.54 -1.68 -0.72
CA GLU A 62 10.33 -0.84 -0.66
C GLU A 62 10.53 0.38 0.26
N GLY A 63 11.18 0.18 1.42
CA GLY A 63 11.57 1.27 2.32
C GLY A 63 12.52 2.27 1.66
N THR A 64 13.47 1.79 0.86
CA THR A 64 14.39 2.65 0.09
C THR A 64 13.66 3.48 -0.96
N ILE A 65 12.73 2.87 -1.70
CA ILE A 65 11.90 3.56 -2.69
C ILE A 65 11.04 4.64 -2.00
N HIS A 66 10.44 4.31 -0.86
CA HIS A 66 9.66 5.25 -0.08
C HIS A 66 10.51 6.45 0.38
N GLN A 67 11.67 6.19 1.00
CA GLN A 67 12.61 7.23 1.45
C GLN A 67 13.03 8.13 0.29
N THR A 68 13.36 7.53 -0.87
CA THR A 68 13.73 8.29 -2.07
C THR A 68 12.60 9.24 -2.47
N ALA A 69 11.37 8.75 -2.56
CA ALA A 69 10.22 9.59 -2.93
C ALA A 69 9.95 10.71 -1.92
N ALA A 70 10.08 10.42 -0.62
CA ALA A 70 9.81 11.36 0.46
C ALA A 70 10.85 12.49 0.56
N VAL A 71 12.13 12.18 0.33
CA VAL A 71 13.23 13.12 0.60
C VAL A 71 13.67 13.91 -0.64
N THR A 72 13.58 13.33 -1.84
CA THR A 72 14.26 13.90 -3.02
C THR A 72 13.32 14.39 -4.12
N GLY A 73 12.02 14.06 -4.05
CA GLY A 73 11.06 14.42 -5.09
C GLY A 73 11.25 13.68 -6.42
N ILE A 74 11.92 12.53 -6.42
CA ILE A 74 12.31 11.75 -7.62
C ILE A 74 11.18 11.48 -8.62
N ARG A 75 9.91 11.50 -8.19
CA ARG A 75 8.75 11.26 -9.07
C ARG A 75 8.55 12.32 -10.14
N ARG A 76 9.20 13.49 -10.03
CA ARG A 76 9.13 14.57 -11.02
C ARG A 76 10.52 15.10 -11.32
N SER A 77 10.93 15.03 -12.58
CA SER A 77 12.16 15.67 -13.04
C SER A 77 11.89 17.11 -13.47
N ARG A 78 12.73 18.05 -13.03
CA ARG A 78 12.69 19.45 -13.49
C ARG A 78 13.30 19.64 -14.88
N TYR A 79 14.00 18.62 -15.37
CA TYR A 79 14.71 18.67 -16.64
C TYR A 79 13.91 17.98 -17.74
N ILE A 80 14.00 18.52 -18.96
CA ILE A 80 13.39 17.94 -20.15
C ILE A 80 14.40 17.01 -20.83
N GLY A 81 13.94 15.82 -21.22
CA GLY A 81 14.70 14.81 -21.97
C GLY A 81 15.35 13.74 -21.10
N LEU A 82 15.32 12.49 -21.59
CA LEU A 82 15.79 11.29 -20.88
C LEU A 82 17.24 11.40 -20.37
N PRO A 83 18.23 11.96 -21.12
CA PRO A 83 19.60 12.04 -20.63
C PRO A 83 19.75 12.88 -19.36
N LYS A 84 19.08 14.05 -19.31
CA LYS A 84 19.13 14.93 -18.14
C LYS A 84 18.35 14.34 -16.96
N THR A 85 17.21 13.71 -17.21
CA THR A 85 16.45 12.98 -16.17
C THR A 85 17.27 11.83 -15.58
N ARG A 86 17.97 11.06 -16.42
CA ARG A 86 18.87 9.99 -15.95
C ARG A 86 19.95 10.53 -15.03
N LEU A 87 20.62 11.62 -15.41
CA LEU A 87 21.64 12.25 -14.57
C LEU A 87 21.06 12.75 -13.25
N ALA A 88 19.88 13.37 -13.27
CA ALA A 88 19.19 13.80 -12.05
C ALA A 88 18.87 12.62 -11.12
N HIS A 89 18.44 11.48 -11.66
CA HIS A 89 18.21 10.26 -10.86
C HIS A 89 19.51 9.68 -10.28
N VAL A 90 20.62 9.73 -11.01
CA VAL A 90 21.93 9.31 -10.47
C VAL A 90 22.32 10.18 -9.29
N PHE A 91 22.23 11.51 -9.42
CA PHE A 91 22.52 12.41 -8.29
C PHE A 91 21.56 12.20 -7.11
N THR A 92 20.29 11.93 -7.40
CA THR A 92 19.30 11.60 -6.38
C THR A 92 19.68 10.33 -5.60
N ALA A 93 20.11 9.27 -6.31
CA ALA A 93 20.56 8.03 -5.70
C ALA A 93 21.84 8.24 -4.87
N THR A 94 22.80 9.03 -5.37
CA THR A 94 24.01 9.40 -4.64
C THR A 94 23.68 10.14 -3.35
N ALA A 95 22.80 11.14 -3.40
CA ALA A 95 22.36 11.89 -2.22
C ALA A 95 21.69 10.97 -1.19
N LEU A 96 20.84 10.04 -1.64
CA LEU A 96 20.21 9.06 -0.75
C LEU A 96 21.24 8.18 -0.05
N ASN A 97 22.26 7.70 -0.76
CA ASN A 97 23.33 6.90 -0.17
C ASN A 97 24.10 7.68 0.90
N LEU A 98 24.38 8.97 0.67
CA LEU A 98 25.04 9.84 1.66
C LEU A 98 24.19 10.04 2.92
N ILE A 99 22.87 10.27 2.77
CA ILE A 99 21.94 10.39 3.89
C ILE A 99 21.91 9.10 4.72
N ARG A 100 21.93 7.94 4.06
CA ARG A 100 21.94 6.64 4.75
C ARG A 100 23.25 6.36 5.45
N LEU A 101 24.38 6.74 4.84
CA LEU A 101 25.69 6.63 5.45
C LEU A 101 25.80 7.50 6.70
N ASP A 102 25.33 8.75 6.64
CA ASP A 102 25.28 9.67 7.79
C ASP A 102 24.43 9.11 8.93
N ALA A 103 23.25 8.60 8.61
CA ALA A 103 22.36 8.00 9.60
C ALA A 103 23.00 6.77 10.27
N TRP A 104 23.66 5.91 9.49
CA TRP A 104 24.41 4.76 10.01
C TRP A 104 25.54 5.20 10.95
N TRP A 105 26.34 6.18 10.53
CA TRP A 105 27.46 6.70 11.33
C TRP A 105 27.00 7.37 12.63
N SER A 106 25.86 8.06 12.57
CA SER A 106 25.26 8.78 13.69
C SER A 106 24.40 7.88 14.61
N GLY A 107 24.26 6.59 14.30
CA GLY A 107 23.37 5.68 15.03
C GLY A 107 21.87 6.04 14.93
N LYS A 108 21.48 6.89 13.97
CA LYS A 108 20.09 7.28 13.74
C LYS A 108 19.42 6.23 12.85
N SER A 109 18.22 5.78 13.20
CA SER A 109 17.48 4.87 12.32
C SER A 109 17.04 5.62 11.04
N THR A 110 17.38 5.07 9.87
CA THR A 110 16.84 5.54 8.58
C THR A 110 15.37 5.18 8.42
N ASP A 111 14.90 4.20 9.19
CA ASP A 111 13.53 3.74 9.23
C ASP A 111 12.74 4.55 10.26
N GLN A 112 12.23 5.71 9.82
CA GLN A 112 11.08 6.28 10.51
C GLN A 112 9.87 5.47 10.05
N ARG A 113 9.49 4.48 10.86
CA ARG A 113 8.23 3.76 10.67
C ARG A 113 7.11 4.80 10.61
N SER A 114 6.54 5.01 9.43
CA SER A 114 5.33 5.82 9.31
C SER A 114 4.21 5.03 9.97
N THR A 115 3.81 5.44 11.17
CA THR A 115 2.62 4.88 11.80
C THR A 115 1.41 5.33 10.99
N SER A 116 0.63 4.37 10.48
CA SER A 116 -0.61 4.71 9.79
C SER A 116 -1.55 5.44 10.76
N HIS A 117 -2.47 6.25 10.23
CA HIS A 117 -3.43 6.97 11.07
C HIS A 117 -4.23 6.01 11.98
N LEU A 118 -4.54 4.80 11.48
CA LEU A 118 -5.20 3.75 12.27
C LEU A 118 -4.28 3.19 13.36
N ALA A 119 -3.02 2.85 13.04
CA ALA A 119 -2.06 2.36 14.03
C ALA A 119 -1.78 3.38 15.14
N ARG A 120 -1.90 4.68 14.85
CA ARG A 120 -1.81 5.75 15.86
C ARG A 120 -2.99 5.77 16.83
N LEU A 121 -4.18 5.33 16.40
CA LEU A 121 -5.34 5.24 17.28
C LEU A 121 -5.18 4.08 18.26
N ASP A 122 -4.68 2.93 17.79
CA ASP A 122 -4.43 1.76 18.65
C ASP A 122 -3.35 2.02 19.71
N LEU A 123 -2.37 2.88 19.42
CA LEU A 123 -1.32 3.28 20.36
C LEU A 123 -1.77 4.35 21.38
N ALA A 124 -2.93 4.97 21.17
CA ALA A 124 -3.48 6.02 22.03
C ALA A 124 -4.62 5.53 22.94
N ALA A 125 -5.03 4.27 22.78
CA ALA A 125 -6.00 3.57 23.62
C ALA A 125 -5.29 2.80 24.74
#